data_AF-A0A3B4AAA3-F1
#
_entry.id   AF-A0A3B4AAA3-F1
#
_cell.length_a   1.000
_cell.length_b   1.000
_cell.length_c   1.000
_cell.angle_alpha   90.00
_cell.angle_beta   90.00
_cell.angle_gamma   90.00
#
_symmetry.space_group_name_H-M   'P 1'
#
loop_
_entity.id
_entity.type
_entity.pdbx_description
1 polymer ?
#
loop_
_entity_poly.entity_id
_entity_poly.type
_entity_poly.pdbx_seq_one_letter_code
_entity_poly.pdbx_strand_id
1 'polypeptide(L)'
;MIGITCVHLSALKRCHILGKTKTKMDDGILALVKRTIPPLTSKKHKGQDGRIGIIGGCQEYTGAPYFAAISALKVGADLAHVFCTKDAAPVIKSYSPELIVHPILDRSNALEEIEKWLPRLHSVVVGPGLGRDDHILQTEIIIKSKARDIPVVIDADGLWLVTQQPSIIQGYHKSILTPNIMEFTRLYDALLHGPMNTSDLKFSVTQLSIAMGNLTVVLKGEHDLITDGSEGLWSWWRIEHARWIGTQKCSCPLKKFQKVT
;
A
#
# COMPACT_ATOMS: atom_id res chain seq x y z
N MET A 1 21.62 -29.01 -19.01
CA MET A 1 20.46 -28.91 -19.93
C MET A 1 19.30 -29.69 -19.33
N ILE A 2 18.41 -29.01 -18.61
CA ILE A 2 17.08 -29.54 -18.23
C ILE A 2 16.13 -28.35 -18.39
N GLY A 3 15.18 -28.49 -19.31
CA GLY A 3 14.27 -27.43 -19.72
C GLY A 3 13.23 -27.12 -18.65
N ILE A 4 12.89 -25.83 -18.55
CA ILE A 4 11.68 -25.38 -17.84
C ILE A 4 10.72 -24.88 -18.92
N THR A 5 9.79 -25.77 -19.22
CA THR A 5 8.64 -25.58 -20.09
C THR A 5 7.73 -24.47 -19.56
N CYS A 6 7.48 -23.51 -20.44
CA CYS A 6 6.26 -22.69 -20.59
C CYS A 6 5.15 -22.95 -19.55
N VAL A 7 5.15 -22.21 -18.44
CA VAL A 7 3.93 -22.06 -17.62
C VAL A 7 3.08 -20.97 -18.26
N HIS A 8 2.28 -21.45 -19.19
CA HIS A 8 1.21 -20.81 -19.94
C HIS A 8 0.43 -19.71 -19.21
N LEU A 9 0.05 -18.71 -20.01
CA LEU A 9 -1.13 -17.81 -19.97
C LEU A 9 -2.49 -18.42 -19.52
N SER A 10 -2.50 -19.64 -19.00
CA SER A 10 -3.65 -20.39 -18.53
C SER A 10 -4.28 -19.86 -17.24
N ALA A 11 -3.52 -19.13 -16.41
CA ALA A 11 -4.07 -18.52 -15.19
C ALA A 11 -5.10 -17.40 -15.48
N LEU A 12 -4.94 -16.67 -16.59
CA LEU A 12 -5.89 -15.65 -17.04
C LEU A 12 -7.12 -16.24 -17.74
N LYS A 13 -7.03 -17.45 -18.32
CA LYS A 13 -8.18 -18.12 -18.98
C LYS A 13 -9.00 -19.01 -18.04
N ARG A 14 -8.51 -19.36 -16.85
CA ARG A 14 -9.21 -20.25 -15.89
C ARG A 14 -10.25 -19.58 -14.99
N CYS A 15 -10.64 -18.34 -15.25
CA CYS A 15 -11.83 -17.75 -14.61
C CYS A 15 -13.14 -18.01 -15.38
N HIS A 16 -13.12 -18.71 -16.53
CA HIS A 16 -14.30 -18.80 -17.38
C HIS A 16 -15.25 -20.00 -17.11
N ILE A 17 -14.99 -20.86 -16.12
CA ILE A 17 -15.86 -22.00 -15.83
C ILE A 17 -16.11 -22.07 -14.32
N LEU A 18 -17.16 -21.37 -13.87
CA LEU A 18 -18.09 -21.68 -12.76
C LEU A 18 -18.61 -20.38 -12.12
N GLY A 19 -19.87 -20.05 -12.46
CA GLY A 19 -20.65 -19.02 -11.77
C GLY A 19 -20.97 -17.80 -12.64
N LYS A 20 -22.24 -17.67 -13.03
CA LYS A 20 -22.80 -16.57 -13.84
C LYS A 20 -22.61 -15.21 -13.14
N THR A 21 -21.66 -14.41 -13.60
CA THR A 21 -21.74 -12.93 -13.70
C THR A 21 -20.81 -12.48 -14.82
N LYS A 22 -21.36 -12.27 -16.03
CA LYS A 22 -20.62 -11.67 -17.15
C LYS A 22 -20.52 -10.15 -16.92
N THR A 23 -19.56 -9.70 -16.15
CA THR A 23 -19.06 -8.32 -16.30
C THR A 23 -18.00 -8.36 -17.39
N LYS A 24 -18.33 -7.84 -18.59
CA LYS A 24 -17.34 -7.55 -19.63
C LYS A 24 -16.27 -6.66 -18.99
N MET A 25 -15.06 -7.18 -18.84
CA MET A 25 -13.92 -6.37 -18.41
C MET A 25 -13.61 -5.41 -19.56
N ASP A 26 -13.69 -4.11 -19.29
CA ASP A 26 -13.57 -3.07 -20.29
C ASP A 26 -12.21 -3.16 -21.01
N ASP A 27 -12.18 -3.17 -22.34
CA ASP A 27 -10.95 -3.41 -23.13
C ASP A 27 -9.86 -2.36 -22.83
N GLY A 28 -10.29 -1.14 -22.46
CA GLY A 28 -9.41 -0.06 -22.00
C GLY A 28 -8.69 -0.38 -20.69
N ILE A 29 -9.35 -1.05 -19.73
CA ILE A 29 -8.76 -1.45 -18.46
C ILE A 29 -7.70 -2.52 -18.70
N LEU A 30 -7.97 -3.48 -19.58
CA LEU A 30 -7.02 -4.54 -19.91
C LEU A 30 -5.75 -3.97 -20.56
N ALA A 31 -5.89 -2.97 -21.44
CA ALA A 31 -4.76 -2.27 -22.04
C ALA A 31 -3.94 -1.48 -21.00
N LEU A 32 -4.61 -0.81 -20.06
CA LEU A 32 -3.95 -0.10 -18.96
C LEU A 32 -3.14 -1.06 -18.09
N VAL A 33 -3.75 -2.16 -17.63
CA VAL A 33 -3.07 -3.17 -16.80
C VAL A 33 -1.84 -3.74 -17.50
N LYS A 34 -1.94 -4.05 -18.80
CA LYS A 34 -0.78 -4.55 -19.58
C LYS A 34 0.37 -3.54 -19.64
N ARG A 35 0.07 -2.24 -19.67
CA ARG A 35 1.08 -1.18 -19.68
C ARG A 35 1.74 -0.98 -18.32
N THR A 36 1.02 -1.26 -17.24
CA THR A 36 1.53 -1.09 -15.86
C THR A 36 2.43 -2.24 -15.41
N ILE A 37 2.16 -3.47 -15.87
CA ILE A 37 2.95 -4.64 -15.47
C ILE A 37 4.34 -4.59 -16.13
N PRO A 38 5.44 -4.56 -15.36
CA PRO A 38 6.77 -4.54 -15.93
C PRO A 38 7.08 -5.86 -16.66
N PRO A 39 7.80 -5.82 -17.79
CA PRO A 39 8.17 -7.04 -18.51
C PRO A 39 9.19 -7.86 -17.71
N LEU A 40 8.91 -9.14 -17.51
CA LEU A 40 9.84 -10.08 -16.89
C LEU A 40 11.04 -10.29 -17.81
N THR A 41 12.24 -9.93 -17.34
CA THR A 41 13.47 -10.04 -18.11
C THR A 41 14.44 -10.99 -17.41
N SER A 42 14.96 -11.98 -18.13
CA SER A 42 15.88 -13.01 -17.57
C SER A 42 17.26 -12.47 -17.15
N LYS A 43 17.57 -11.21 -17.45
CA LYS A 43 18.84 -10.55 -17.13
C LYS A 43 18.89 -9.96 -15.72
N LYS A 44 17.75 -9.88 -15.03
CA LYS A 44 17.65 -9.26 -13.72
C LYS A 44 17.90 -10.28 -12.60
N HIS A 45 18.57 -9.85 -11.55
CA HIS A 45 18.85 -10.64 -10.35
C HIS A 45 17.91 -10.25 -9.20
N LYS A 46 17.74 -11.17 -8.24
CA LYS A 46 16.90 -10.96 -7.06
C LYS A 46 17.25 -9.66 -6.34
N GLY A 47 16.24 -8.81 -6.17
CA GLY A 47 16.33 -7.50 -5.55
C GLY A 47 16.46 -6.35 -6.57
N GLN A 48 16.41 -6.60 -7.87
CA GLN A 48 16.36 -5.57 -8.92
C GLN A 48 14.94 -5.22 -9.36
N ASP A 49 13.97 -6.10 -9.11
CA ASP A 49 12.54 -5.92 -9.43
C ASP A 49 11.71 -5.62 -8.17
N GLY A 50 12.14 -4.62 -7.39
CA GLY A 50 11.37 -4.11 -6.27
C GLY A 50 11.82 -4.63 -4.91
N ARG A 51 12.15 -3.69 -4.03
CA ARG A 51 12.56 -3.91 -2.64
C ARG A 51 11.70 -2.98 -1.81
N ILE A 52 10.70 -3.55 -1.14
CA ILE A 52 9.64 -2.79 -0.51
C ILE A 52 9.88 -2.82 0.99
N GLY A 53 9.94 -1.64 1.62
CA GLY A 53 9.98 -1.52 3.07
C GLY A 53 8.58 -1.31 3.62
N ILE A 54 8.19 -2.05 4.65
CA ILE A 54 6.93 -1.89 5.34
C ILE A 54 7.27 -1.50 6.78
N ILE A 55 6.85 -0.32 7.20
CA ILE A 55 7.04 0.22 8.54
C ILE A 55 5.70 0.08 9.26
N GLY A 56 5.60 -0.89 10.16
CA GLY A 56 4.34 -1.25 10.80
C GLY A 56 4.43 -2.47 11.71
N GLY A 57 3.44 -2.63 12.58
CA GLY A 57 3.35 -3.73 13.55
C GLY A 57 3.74 -3.29 14.96
N CYS A 58 2.74 -2.99 15.77
CA CYS A 58 2.81 -2.81 17.23
C CYS A 58 2.37 -4.09 17.97
N GLN A 59 2.36 -4.03 19.30
CA GLN A 59 1.97 -5.12 20.18
C GLN A 59 0.54 -5.61 19.90
N GLU A 60 -0.38 -4.71 19.57
CA GLU A 60 -1.80 -5.00 19.31
C GLU A 60 -2.06 -5.42 17.86
N TYR A 61 -1.36 -4.80 16.89
CA TYR A 61 -1.62 -4.95 15.46
C TYR A 61 -0.52 -5.71 14.72
N THR A 62 -0.08 -6.82 15.31
CA THR A 62 1.03 -7.66 14.83
C THR A 62 0.85 -8.20 13.41
N GLY A 63 -0.37 -8.53 12.99
CA GLY A 63 -0.66 -9.10 11.66
C GLY A 63 -0.88 -8.08 10.54
N ALA A 64 -1.00 -6.79 10.86
CA ALA A 64 -1.25 -5.74 9.87
C ALA A 64 -0.15 -5.62 8.79
N PRO A 65 1.15 -5.53 9.15
CA PRO A 65 2.22 -5.36 8.17
C PRO A 65 2.43 -6.59 7.27
N TYR A 66 2.04 -7.79 7.73
CA TYR A 66 2.10 -9.01 6.92
C TYR A 66 1.30 -8.85 5.62
N PHE A 67 0.08 -8.31 5.71
CA PHE A 67 -0.82 -8.13 4.59
C PHE A 67 -0.25 -7.19 3.52
N ALA A 68 0.34 -6.07 3.94
CA ALA A 68 1.03 -5.17 3.03
C ALA A 68 2.24 -5.86 2.36
N ALA A 69 3.05 -6.57 3.15
CA ALA A 69 4.27 -7.20 2.67
C ALA A 69 4.01 -8.37 1.69
N ILE A 70 3.07 -9.26 2.02
CA ILE A 70 2.72 -10.39 1.15
C ILE A 70 2.02 -9.92 -0.13
N SER A 71 1.23 -8.84 -0.06
CA SER A 71 0.65 -8.24 -1.26
C SER A 71 1.73 -7.73 -2.20
N ALA A 72 2.77 -7.06 -1.68
CA ALA A 72 3.90 -6.61 -2.48
C ALA A 72 4.60 -7.77 -3.21
N LEU A 73 4.89 -8.88 -2.51
CA LEU A 73 5.49 -10.06 -3.13
C LEU A 73 4.59 -10.66 -4.21
N LYS A 74 3.28 -10.76 -3.94
CA LYS A 74 2.31 -11.36 -4.88
C LYS A 74 2.11 -10.54 -6.16
N VAL A 75 2.33 -9.23 -6.11
CA VAL A 75 2.27 -8.36 -7.32
C VAL A 75 3.60 -8.28 -8.07
N GLY A 76 4.63 -9.01 -7.60
CA GLY A 76 5.89 -9.18 -8.31
C GLY A 76 7.10 -8.46 -7.70
N ALA A 77 7.02 -7.96 -6.46
CA ALA A 77 8.21 -7.46 -5.78
C ALA A 77 9.16 -8.60 -5.39
N ASP A 78 10.46 -8.42 -5.59
CA ASP A 78 11.48 -9.43 -5.25
C ASP A 78 11.66 -9.63 -3.75
N LEU A 79 11.64 -8.54 -2.98
CA LEU A 79 11.93 -8.53 -1.55
C LEU A 79 10.96 -7.62 -0.80
N ALA A 80 10.43 -8.14 0.30
CA ALA A 80 9.63 -7.39 1.26
C ALA A 80 10.32 -7.37 2.62
N HIS A 81 10.72 -6.17 3.06
CA HIS A 81 11.34 -5.91 4.35
C HIS A 81 10.27 -5.36 5.30
N VAL A 82 10.01 -6.04 6.40
CA VAL A 82 9.04 -5.60 7.42
C VAL A 82 9.79 -5.12 8.65
N PHE A 83 9.69 -3.83 8.96
CA PHE A 83 10.21 -3.22 10.17
C PHE A 83 9.07 -3.12 11.17
N CYS A 84 9.18 -3.87 12.26
CA CYS A 84 8.13 -4.02 13.27
C CYS A 84 8.71 -4.00 14.68
N THR A 85 7.83 -3.94 15.68
CA THR A 85 8.19 -4.16 17.09
C THR A 85 8.61 -5.61 17.32
N LYS A 86 9.43 -5.86 18.34
CA LYS A 86 9.89 -7.20 18.71
C LYS A 86 8.76 -8.21 18.90
N ASP A 87 7.64 -7.78 19.48
CA ASP A 87 6.49 -8.66 19.78
C ASP A 87 5.69 -9.05 18.52
N ALA A 88 5.68 -8.19 17.50
CA ALA A 88 5.02 -8.49 16.22
C ALA A 88 5.80 -9.47 15.36
N ALA A 89 7.13 -9.53 15.51
CA ALA A 89 7.99 -10.29 14.62
C ALA A 89 7.74 -11.81 14.59
N PRO A 90 7.54 -12.52 15.72
CA PRO A 90 7.23 -13.95 15.72
C PRO A 90 5.95 -14.27 14.94
N VAL A 91 4.90 -13.45 15.11
CA VAL A 91 3.61 -13.61 14.43
C VAL A 91 3.79 -13.45 12.92
N ILE A 92 4.45 -12.39 12.47
CA ILE A 92 4.66 -12.14 11.04
C ILE A 92 5.50 -13.24 10.39
N LYS A 93 6.58 -13.68 11.06
CA LYS A 93 7.44 -14.77 10.58
C LYS A 93 6.69 -16.11 10.50
N SER A 94 5.70 -16.32 11.36
CA SER A 94 4.88 -17.55 11.32
C SER A 94 3.97 -17.64 10.10
N TYR A 95 3.56 -16.52 9.51
CA TYR A 95 2.67 -16.50 8.35
C TYR A 95 3.37 -16.76 7.02
N SER A 96 4.64 -16.36 6.87
CA SER A 96 5.43 -16.67 5.68
C SER A 96 6.93 -16.55 5.93
N PRO A 97 7.73 -17.57 5.53
CA PRO A 97 9.19 -17.51 5.58
C PRO A 97 9.81 -16.62 4.48
N GLU A 98 9.01 -16.15 3.51
CA GLU A 98 9.49 -15.31 2.40
C GLU A 98 9.78 -13.86 2.83
N LEU A 99 9.19 -13.42 3.94
CA LEU A 99 9.31 -12.05 4.43
C LEU A 99 10.61 -11.86 5.24
N ILE A 100 11.29 -10.74 4.99
CA ILE A 100 12.46 -10.35 5.79
C ILE A 100 11.99 -9.44 6.92
N VAL A 101 11.90 -9.98 8.13
CA VAL A 101 11.31 -9.29 9.29
C VAL A 101 12.40 -8.77 10.24
N HIS A 102 12.41 -7.46 10.45
CA HIS A 102 13.32 -6.69 11.29
C HIS A 102 12.61 -6.21 12.57
N PRO A 103 12.80 -6.89 13.73
CA PRO A 103 12.26 -6.48 15.03
C PRO A 103 13.11 -5.36 15.64
N ILE A 104 12.89 -4.13 15.17
CA ILE A 104 13.73 -2.98 15.54
C ILE A 104 12.96 -1.71 15.92
N LEU A 105 11.63 -1.64 15.73
CA LEU A 105 10.88 -0.39 15.97
C LEU A 105 10.88 0.04 17.45
N ASP A 106 10.95 -0.91 18.38
CA ASP A 106 10.96 -0.69 19.83
C ASP A 106 12.36 -0.34 20.39
N ARG A 107 13.38 -0.20 19.54
CA ARG A 107 14.75 0.10 19.96
C ARG A 107 15.00 1.61 19.95
N SER A 108 15.81 2.09 20.90
CA SER A 108 16.22 3.50 20.95
C SER A 108 16.96 3.96 19.68
N ASN A 109 17.66 3.06 19.01
CA ASN A 109 18.38 3.32 17.76
C ASN A 109 17.61 2.88 16.50
N ALA A 110 16.29 2.69 16.58
CA ALA A 110 15.45 2.21 15.47
C ALA A 110 15.66 3.05 14.19
N LEU A 111 15.67 4.38 14.33
CA LEU A 111 15.82 5.30 13.20
C LEU A 111 17.14 5.10 12.44
N GLU A 112 18.25 4.94 13.17
CA GLU A 112 19.59 4.73 12.59
C GLU A 112 19.65 3.38 11.85
N GLU A 113 19.05 2.34 12.42
CA GLU A 113 19.00 1.02 11.78
C GLU A 113 18.14 1.03 10.51
N ILE A 114 16.98 1.69 10.52
CA ILE A 114 16.11 1.83 9.35
C ILE A 114 16.79 2.67 8.27
N GLU A 115 17.50 3.74 8.65
CA GLU A 115 18.20 4.62 7.71
C GLU A 115 19.27 3.88 6.90
N LYS A 116 19.94 2.88 7.47
CA LYS A 116 20.88 2.01 6.73
C LYS A 116 20.20 1.23 5.60
N TRP A 117 18.90 0.95 5.73
CA TRP A 117 18.12 0.23 4.72
C TRP A 117 17.48 1.13 3.68
N LEU A 118 17.11 2.37 4.02
CA LEU A 118 16.41 3.29 3.11
C LEU A 118 17.04 3.39 1.71
N PRO A 119 18.38 3.55 1.54
CA PRO A 119 19.00 3.64 0.20
C PRO A 119 18.83 2.39 -0.66
N ARG A 120 18.50 1.25 -0.06
CA ARG A 120 18.30 -0.02 -0.74
C ARG A 120 16.83 -0.19 -1.15
N LEU A 121 15.90 0.51 -0.53
CA LEU A 121 14.47 0.34 -0.79
C LEU A 121 14.04 1.12 -2.03
N HIS A 122 13.16 0.52 -2.82
CA HIS A 122 12.55 1.14 -4.00
C HIS A 122 11.24 1.86 -3.66
N SER A 123 10.56 1.45 -2.59
CA SER A 123 9.43 2.18 -2.00
C SER A 123 9.26 1.79 -0.54
N VAL A 124 8.57 2.65 0.21
CA VAL A 124 8.26 2.44 1.62
C VAL A 124 6.75 2.55 1.84
N VAL A 125 6.19 1.66 2.64
CA VAL A 125 4.81 1.71 3.12
C VAL A 125 4.87 2.02 4.61
N VAL A 126 4.20 3.08 5.06
CA VAL A 126 4.17 3.51 6.46
C VAL A 126 2.74 3.48 6.96
N GLY A 127 2.51 2.84 8.10
CA GLY A 127 1.20 2.89 8.76
C GLY A 127 0.54 1.57 9.16
N PRO A 128 0.70 0.45 8.44
CA PRO A 128 -0.04 -0.78 8.76
C PRO A 128 0.24 -1.29 10.19
N GLY A 129 -0.68 -0.99 11.10
CA GLY A 129 -0.59 -1.38 12.51
C GLY A 129 0.58 -0.75 13.25
N LEU A 130 0.90 0.52 12.99
CA LEU A 130 1.94 1.24 13.72
C LEU A 130 1.53 1.60 15.15
N GLY A 131 0.22 1.68 15.43
CA GLY A 131 -0.25 2.27 16.67
C GLY A 131 -0.01 3.79 16.68
N ARG A 132 -0.19 4.43 17.83
CA ARG A 132 -0.14 5.91 17.96
C ARG A 132 0.87 6.44 18.98
N ASP A 133 1.61 5.55 19.63
CA ASP A 133 2.45 5.94 20.76
C ASP A 133 3.79 6.57 20.32
N ASP A 134 4.36 6.14 19.19
CA ASP A 134 5.68 6.59 18.72
C ASP A 134 5.62 7.35 17.38
N HIS A 135 4.96 8.51 17.39
CA HIS A 135 4.76 9.34 16.19
C HIS A 135 6.05 10.02 15.70
N ILE A 136 7.02 10.28 16.58
CA ILE A 136 8.28 10.96 16.25
C ILE A 136 9.12 10.09 15.31
N LEU A 137 9.34 8.82 15.66
CA LEU A 137 10.10 7.89 14.83
C LEU A 137 9.49 7.77 13.42
N GLN A 138 8.17 7.68 13.35
CA GLN A 138 7.44 7.49 12.10
C GLN A 138 7.54 8.72 11.19
N THR A 139 7.42 9.92 11.77
CA THR A 139 7.64 11.20 11.07
C THR A 139 9.06 11.29 10.50
N GLU A 140 10.08 10.96 11.30
CA GLU A 140 11.48 10.99 10.85
C GLU A 140 11.75 10.01 9.70
N ILE A 141 11.13 8.83 9.71
CA ILE A 141 11.25 7.88 8.60
C ILE A 141 10.66 8.45 7.30
N ILE A 142 9.51 9.11 7.38
CA ILE A 142 8.87 9.76 6.21
C ILE A 142 9.78 10.88 5.67
N ILE A 143 10.28 11.75 6.56
CA ILE A 143 11.18 12.86 6.19
C ILE A 143 12.45 12.33 5.53
N LYS A 144 13.11 11.32 6.11
CA LYS A 144 14.33 10.71 5.55
C LYS A 144 14.09 9.99 4.22
N SER A 145 12.91 9.40 4.04
CA SER A 145 12.49 8.78 2.77
C SER A 145 12.27 9.84 1.69
N LYS A 146 11.57 10.93 2.01
CA LYS A 146 11.36 12.09 1.13
C LYS A 146 12.69 12.73 0.72
N ALA A 147 13.62 12.91 1.66
CA ALA A 147 14.95 13.45 1.40
C ALA A 147 15.79 12.59 0.43
N ARG A 148 15.46 11.30 0.31
CA ARG A 148 16.11 10.35 -0.61
C ARG A 148 15.31 10.11 -1.88
N ASP A 149 14.21 10.84 -2.06
CA ASP A 149 13.33 10.74 -3.21
C ASP A 149 12.74 9.32 -3.44
N ILE A 150 12.54 8.60 -2.33
CA ILE A 150 11.95 7.25 -2.29
C ILE A 150 10.41 7.37 -2.24
N PRO A 151 9.66 6.74 -3.16
CA PRO A 151 8.21 6.69 -3.09
C PRO A 151 7.68 6.16 -1.75
N VAL A 152 6.67 6.84 -1.19
CA VAL A 152 6.08 6.50 0.11
C VAL A 152 4.58 6.29 -0.03
N VAL A 153 4.08 5.15 0.45
CA VAL A 153 2.65 4.89 0.59
C VAL A 153 2.28 5.04 2.06
N ILE A 154 1.29 5.88 2.35
CA ILE A 154 0.84 6.16 3.71
C ILE A 154 -0.57 5.61 3.87
N ASP A 155 -0.70 4.64 4.77
CA ASP A 155 -1.96 3.94 5.04
C ASP A 155 -2.28 3.95 6.54
N ALA A 156 -3.54 3.70 6.92
CA ALA A 156 -3.97 3.50 8.31
C ALA A 156 -3.38 4.52 9.32
N ASP A 157 -2.62 4.06 10.32
CA ASP A 157 -2.04 4.93 11.37
C ASP A 157 -1.07 5.98 10.82
N GLY A 158 -0.44 5.71 9.66
CA GLY A 158 0.39 6.71 8.97
C GLY A 158 -0.42 7.91 8.51
N LEU A 159 -1.70 7.72 8.12
CA LEU A 159 -2.59 8.83 7.77
C LEU A 159 -2.94 9.67 8.99
N TRP A 160 -3.04 9.05 10.17
CA TRP A 160 -3.20 9.80 11.40
C TRP A 160 -2.01 10.72 11.67
N LEU A 161 -0.77 10.28 11.44
CA LEU A 161 0.41 11.17 11.53
C LEU A 161 0.30 12.37 10.58
N VAL A 162 -0.09 12.11 9.33
CA VAL A 162 -0.27 13.17 8.32
C VAL A 162 -1.34 14.16 8.77
N THR A 163 -2.41 13.72 9.45
CA THR A 163 -3.42 14.65 9.99
C THR A 163 -2.85 15.57 11.06
N GLN A 164 -1.86 15.13 11.85
CA GLN A 164 -1.23 15.94 12.88
C GLN A 164 -0.20 16.91 12.31
N GLN A 165 0.53 16.47 11.27
CA GLN A 165 1.56 17.28 10.63
C GLN A 165 1.54 17.11 9.10
N PRO A 166 0.63 17.78 8.37
CA PRO A 166 0.51 17.62 6.92
C PRO A 166 1.77 18.01 6.14
N SER A 167 2.58 18.92 6.70
CA SER A 167 3.81 19.44 6.09
C SER A 167 4.88 18.38 5.82
N ILE A 168 4.83 17.21 6.48
CA ILE A 168 5.81 16.13 6.28
C ILE A 168 5.82 15.61 4.84
N ILE A 169 4.65 15.59 4.20
CA ILE A 169 4.47 15.05 2.84
C ILE A 169 3.96 16.09 1.83
N GLN A 170 3.60 17.29 2.28
CA GLN A 170 3.10 18.33 1.39
C GLN A 170 4.08 18.60 0.23
N GLY A 171 3.56 18.65 -0.99
CA GLY A 171 4.30 18.82 -2.23
C GLY A 171 5.17 17.62 -2.64
N TYR A 172 5.09 16.47 -1.97
CA TYR A 172 5.85 15.28 -2.34
C TYR A 172 5.04 14.36 -3.25
N HIS A 173 5.15 14.56 -4.57
CA HIS A 173 4.33 13.85 -5.57
C HIS A 173 4.54 12.33 -5.62
N LYS A 174 5.64 11.80 -5.05
CA LYS A 174 5.85 10.34 -4.91
C LYS A 174 5.21 9.76 -3.65
N SER A 175 4.47 10.57 -2.89
CA SER A 175 3.63 10.12 -1.79
C SER A 175 2.25 9.70 -2.30
N ILE A 176 1.76 8.56 -1.83
CA ILE A 176 0.40 8.08 -2.10
C ILE A 176 -0.34 7.92 -0.78
N LEU A 177 -1.50 8.55 -0.66
CA LEU A 177 -2.38 8.43 0.50
C LEU A 177 -3.49 7.42 0.20
N THR A 178 -3.75 6.50 1.13
CA THR A 178 -4.80 5.49 0.96
C THR A 178 -5.91 5.57 2.03
N PRO A 179 -6.57 6.72 2.23
CA PRO A 179 -7.56 6.87 3.29
C PRO A 179 -8.85 6.11 2.99
N ASN A 180 -9.45 5.54 4.04
CA ASN A 180 -10.88 5.24 4.03
C ASN A 180 -11.71 6.51 4.25
N ILE A 181 -13.03 6.43 4.14
CA ILE A 181 -13.91 7.61 4.30
C ILE A 181 -13.73 8.35 5.63
N MET A 182 -13.50 7.63 6.74
CA MET A 182 -13.33 8.24 8.07
C MET A 182 -11.96 8.92 8.22
N GLU A 183 -10.90 8.27 7.72
CA GLU A 183 -9.55 8.83 7.68
C GLU A 183 -9.51 10.06 6.77
N PHE A 184 -10.22 10.01 5.64
CA PHE A 184 -10.35 11.10 4.70
C PHE A 184 -11.07 12.30 5.31
N THR A 185 -12.17 12.10 6.04
CA THR A 185 -12.85 13.19 6.77
C THR A 185 -11.92 13.87 7.76
N ARG A 186 -11.20 13.11 8.57
CA ARG A 186 -10.23 13.69 9.52
C ARG A 186 -9.13 14.47 8.83
N LEU A 187 -8.61 13.95 7.72
CA LEU A 187 -7.56 14.61 6.96
C LEU A 187 -8.07 15.89 6.29
N TYR A 188 -9.27 15.85 5.73
CA TYR A 188 -9.94 17.01 5.12
C TYR A 188 -10.18 18.12 6.13
N ASP A 189 -10.74 17.79 7.30
CA ASP A 189 -11.02 18.75 8.37
C ASP A 189 -9.72 19.40 8.89
N ALA A 190 -8.65 18.62 9.05
CA ALA A 190 -7.35 19.11 9.52
C ALA A 190 -6.67 20.08 8.54
N LEU A 191 -6.92 19.94 7.23
CA LEU A 191 -6.27 20.75 6.19
C LEU A 191 -7.11 21.95 5.77
N LEU A 192 -8.39 21.73 5.48
CA LEU A 192 -9.25 22.73 4.83
C LEU A 192 -10.14 23.48 5.82
N HIS A 193 -10.19 23.07 7.10
CA HIS A 193 -10.91 23.76 8.17
C HIS A 193 -12.39 24.07 7.82
N GLY A 194 -13.05 23.18 7.06
CA GLY A 194 -14.41 23.39 6.56
C GLY A 194 -15.15 22.08 6.31
N PRO A 195 -16.50 22.11 6.23
CA PRO A 195 -17.29 20.90 6.08
C PRO A 195 -17.05 20.26 4.71
N MET A 196 -16.66 19.00 4.71
CA MET A 196 -16.57 18.20 3.49
C MET A 196 -17.93 18.06 2.82
N ASN A 197 -17.97 18.25 1.49
CA ASN A 197 -19.15 17.96 0.72
C ASN A 197 -19.27 16.44 0.48
N THR A 198 -20.06 15.77 1.32
CA THR A 198 -20.31 14.32 1.21
C THR A 198 -21.12 13.93 -0.01
N SER A 199 -21.85 14.88 -0.64
CA SER A 199 -22.61 14.63 -1.86
C SER A 199 -21.75 14.59 -3.12
N ASP A 200 -20.59 15.28 -3.09
CA ASP A 200 -19.60 15.25 -4.15
C ASP A 200 -18.20 14.91 -3.61
N LEU A 201 -18.02 13.61 -3.37
CA LEU A 201 -16.72 13.06 -2.95
C LEU A 201 -15.63 13.27 -3.99
N LYS A 202 -15.97 13.33 -5.29
CA LYS A 202 -14.98 13.53 -6.35
C LYS A 202 -14.34 14.91 -6.20
N PHE A 203 -15.16 15.94 -6.08
CA PHE A 203 -14.70 17.29 -5.83
C PHE A 203 -13.88 17.37 -4.54
N SER A 204 -14.39 16.79 -3.45
CA SER A 204 -13.71 16.83 -2.15
C SER A 204 -12.33 16.18 -2.17
N VAL A 205 -12.16 15.03 -2.84
CA VAL A 205 -10.87 14.33 -2.92
C VAL A 205 -9.88 15.12 -3.79
N THR A 206 -10.34 15.68 -4.92
CA THR A 206 -9.51 16.55 -5.77
C THR A 206 -9.05 17.80 -5.02
N GLN A 207 -9.94 18.45 -4.26
CA GLN A 207 -9.57 19.60 -3.43
C GLN A 207 -8.50 19.27 -2.40
N LEU A 208 -8.63 18.12 -1.71
CA LEU A 208 -7.61 17.68 -0.75
C LEU A 208 -6.26 17.44 -1.42
N SER A 209 -6.26 16.77 -2.58
CA SER A 209 -5.04 16.50 -3.34
C SER A 209 -4.32 17.81 -3.73
N ILE A 210 -5.07 18.80 -4.25
CA ILE A 210 -4.53 20.11 -4.62
C ILE A 210 -3.98 20.84 -3.39
N ALA A 211 -4.72 20.87 -2.28
CA ALA A 211 -4.29 21.53 -1.03
C ALA A 211 -2.99 20.92 -0.46
N MET A 212 -2.80 19.61 -0.65
CA MET A 212 -1.59 18.90 -0.27
C MET A 212 -0.42 19.13 -1.25
N GLY A 213 -0.65 19.82 -2.37
CA GLY A 213 0.35 20.07 -3.41
C GLY A 213 0.36 18.98 -4.48
N ASN A 214 -0.80 18.58 -4.99
CA ASN A 214 -1.00 17.58 -6.04
C ASN A 214 -0.41 16.21 -5.66
N LEU A 215 -0.81 15.70 -4.48
CA LEU A 215 -0.47 14.34 -4.06
C LEU A 215 -1.47 13.34 -4.61
N THR A 216 -1.01 12.11 -4.87
CA THR A 216 -1.92 11.03 -5.22
C THR A 216 -2.74 10.61 -4.01
N VAL A 217 -4.07 10.67 -4.11
CA VAL A 217 -5.00 10.21 -3.07
C VAL A 217 -5.87 9.09 -3.64
N VAL A 218 -5.93 7.97 -2.91
CA VAL A 218 -6.77 6.80 -3.19
C VAL A 218 -7.81 6.70 -2.09
N LEU A 219 -8.98 7.30 -2.30
CA LEU A 219 -10.10 7.21 -1.36
C LEU A 219 -10.77 5.84 -1.48
N LYS A 220 -10.63 5.03 -0.43
CA LYS A 220 -11.20 3.68 -0.34
C LYS A 220 -12.69 3.74 -0.01
N GLY A 221 -13.53 3.11 -0.85
CA GLY A 221 -14.99 3.15 -0.74
C GLY A 221 -15.68 1.90 -1.31
N GLU A 222 -16.95 2.07 -1.71
CA GLU A 222 -17.63 1.08 -2.57
C GLU A 222 -17.07 1.14 -4.00
N HIS A 223 -16.84 2.37 -4.48
CA HIS A 223 -16.00 2.68 -5.63
C HIS A 223 -14.79 3.44 -5.12
N ASP A 224 -13.60 2.94 -5.43
CA ASP A 224 -12.38 3.61 -5.04
C ASP A 224 -12.14 4.78 -6.00
N LEU A 225 -11.86 5.97 -5.45
CA LEU A 225 -11.57 7.18 -6.23
C LEU A 225 -10.07 7.47 -6.15
N ILE A 226 -9.45 7.72 -7.30
CA ILE A 226 -8.03 8.03 -7.41
C ILE A 226 -7.87 9.36 -8.13
N THR A 227 -7.09 10.27 -7.53
CA THR A 227 -6.72 11.56 -8.14
C THR A 227 -5.29 11.91 -7.79
N ASP A 228 -4.63 12.65 -8.67
CA ASP A 228 -3.33 13.29 -8.46
C ASP A 228 -3.43 14.82 -8.39
N GLY A 229 -4.66 15.36 -8.36
CA GLY A 229 -4.93 16.80 -8.35
C GLY A 229 -5.03 17.42 -9.74
N SER A 230 -4.77 16.65 -10.82
CA SER A 230 -5.07 17.08 -12.20
C SER A 230 -6.55 16.85 -12.54
N GLU A 231 -7.03 17.45 -13.64
CA GLU A 231 -8.44 17.35 -14.09
C GLU A 231 -8.91 15.90 -14.39
N GLY A 232 -8.03 14.90 -14.32
CA GLY A 232 -8.37 13.49 -14.48
C GLY A 232 -8.66 12.77 -13.15
N LEU A 233 -9.92 12.41 -12.91
CA LEU A 233 -10.30 11.49 -11.84
C LEU A 233 -10.43 10.06 -12.38
N TRP A 234 -9.73 9.11 -11.77
CA TRP A 234 -9.88 7.68 -12.08
C TRP A 234 -10.79 7.03 -11.04
N SER A 235 -11.76 6.23 -11.49
CA SER A 235 -12.60 5.42 -10.60
C SER A 235 -12.31 3.94 -10.82
N TRP A 236 -12.11 3.20 -9.72
CA TRP A 236 -11.86 1.77 -9.75
C TRP A 236 -13.01 1.01 -9.07
N TRP A 237 -13.50 -0.02 -9.76
CA TRP A 237 -14.59 -0.86 -9.25
C TRP A 237 -14.02 -1.93 -8.32
N ARG A 238 -14.56 -2.00 -7.10
CA ARG A 238 -14.27 -3.07 -6.17
C ARG A 238 -15.14 -4.29 -6.51
N ILE A 239 -14.55 -5.49 -6.56
CA ILE A 239 -15.33 -6.72 -6.66
C ILE A 239 -16.12 -6.87 -5.35
N GLU A 240 -17.46 -7.00 -5.43
CA GLU A 240 -18.49 -6.89 -4.38
C GLU A 240 -18.26 -7.70 -3.06
N HIS A 241 -17.21 -8.52 -2.95
CA HIS A 241 -17.00 -9.46 -1.85
C HIS A 241 -15.81 -9.12 -0.93
N ALA A 242 -15.20 -7.93 -1.04
CA ALA A 242 -13.98 -7.56 -0.29
C ALA A 242 -14.23 -6.78 1.03
N ARG A 243 -15.39 -6.92 1.68
CA ARG A 243 -15.74 -6.28 2.96
C ARG A 243 -15.17 -7.05 4.18
N TRP A 244 -13.85 -7.14 4.32
CA TRP A 244 -13.19 -7.67 5.52
C TRP A 244 -12.10 -6.70 5.99
N ILE A 245 -11.86 -6.66 7.31
CA ILE A 245 -10.92 -5.73 7.97
C ILE A 245 -9.48 -5.89 7.40
N GLY A 246 -9.13 -7.08 6.92
CA GLY A 246 -7.85 -7.36 6.24
C GLY A 246 -7.78 -6.94 4.77
N THR A 247 -8.89 -6.92 4.03
CA THR A 247 -8.92 -6.48 2.62
C THR A 247 -8.86 -4.96 2.46
N GLN A 248 -8.96 -4.18 3.54
CA GLN A 248 -8.63 -2.74 3.50
C GLN A 248 -7.12 -2.48 3.62
N LYS A 249 -6.33 -3.47 4.09
CA LYS A 249 -4.85 -3.44 4.20
C LYS A 249 -4.15 -4.05 2.99
N CYS A 250 -4.85 -4.90 2.23
CA CYS A 250 -4.44 -5.38 0.91
C CYS A 250 -5.35 -4.76 -0.15
N SER A 251 -4.92 -3.74 -0.89
CA SER A 251 -5.60 -3.28 -2.13
C SER A 251 -5.42 -4.27 -3.31
N CYS A 252 -5.24 -5.57 -3.02
CA CYS A 252 -5.05 -6.63 -4.00
C CYS A 252 -6.25 -7.61 -3.93
N PRO A 253 -6.93 -7.92 -5.06
CA PRO A 253 -8.05 -8.85 -5.07
C PRO A 253 -7.53 -10.28 -4.94
N LEU A 254 -7.61 -10.87 -3.74
CA LEU A 254 -7.38 -12.31 -3.56
C LEU A 254 -8.62 -12.96 -2.96
N LYS A 255 -9.34 -13.71 -3.80
CA LYS A 255 -10.44 -14.60 -3.40
C LYS A 255 -9.90 -15.96 -2.93
N LYS A 256 -10.59 -16.50 -1.92
CA LYS A 256 -10.81 -17.92 -1.54
C LYS A 256 -9.55 -18.77 -1.27
N PHE A 257 -9.22 -18.91 0.01
CA PHE A 257 -8.77 -20.19 0.55
C PHE A 257 -10.01 -20.97 1.01
N GLN A 258 -10.39 -22.01 0.26
CA GLN A 258 -11.24 -23.07 0.77
C GLN A 258 -10.43 -23.89 1.78
N LYS A 259 -11.05 -24.26 2.91
CA LYS A 259 -10.54 -25.25 3.85
C LYS A 259 -10.09 -26.50 3.07
N VAL A 260 -8.83 -26.87 3.20
CA VAL A 260 -8.35 -28.22 2.91
C VAL A 260 -8.53 -29.01 4.20
N THR A 261 -9.57 -29.83 4.23
CA THR A 261 -9.61 -31.13 4.89
C THR A 261 -9.99 -32.12 3.83
#